data_AF-A0A7K0LA63-F1
#
_entry.id   AF-A0A7K0LA63-F1
#
_cell.length_a   1.000
_cell.length_b   1.000
_cell.length_c   1.000
_cell.angle_alpha   90.00
_cell.angle_beta   90.00
_cell.angle_gamma   90.00
#
_symmetry.space_group_name_H-M   'P 1'
#
loop_
_entity.id
_entity.type
_entity.pdbx_description
1 polymer ?
#
loop_
_entity_poly.entity_id
_entity_poly.type
_entity_poly.pdbx_seq_one_letter_code
_entity_poly.pdbx_strand_id
1 'polypeptide(L)' 'MASKDGAIEIEGSVAEALPNAMFRVELTNGHKILAH' A
#
# COMPACT_ATOMS: atom_id res chain seq x y z
N MET A 1 18.47 6.60 -18.06
CA MET A 1 17.77 7.40 -17.03
C MET A 1 16.38 7.66 -17.58
N ALA A 2 15.38 6.92 -17.11
CA ALA A 2 13.98 7.15 -17.47
C ALA A 2 13.15 6.81 -16.24
N SER A 3 12.48 7.85 -15.79
CA SER A 3 11.83 8.08 -14.53
C SER A 3 10.70 7.10 -14.25
N LYS A 4 10.54 6.70 -12.98
CA LYS A 4 9.29 6.13 -12.45
C LYS A 4 8.22 7.24 -12.32
N ASP A 5 7.94 7.98 -13.39
CA ASP A 5 6.92 9.05 -13.42
C ASP A 5 5.51 8.45 -13.58
N GLY A 6 5.14 7.51 -12.71
CA GLY A 6 3.85 6.82 -12.77
C GLY A 6 3.48 6.04 -11.51
N ALA A 7 4.19 6.23 -10.40
CA ALA A 7 3.77 5.69 -9.11
C ALA A 7 2.67 6.59 -8.53
N ILE A 8 1.54 6.00 -8.18
CA ILE A 8 0.45 6.70 -7.50
C ILE A 8 0.70 6.56 -6.00
N GLU A 9 0.94 7.69 -5.33
CA GLU A 9 1.11 7.75 -3.87
C GLU A 9 -0.25 8.03 -3.22
N ILE A 10 -0.69 7.14 -2.34
CA ILE A 10 -1.95 7.26 -1.61
C ILE A 10 -1.69 6.99 -0.15
N GLU A 11 -2.30 7.80 0.72
CA GLU A 11 -2.29 7.60 2.16
C GLU A 11 -3.30 6.51 2.56
N GLY A 12 -2.83 5.58 3.38
CA GLY A 12 -3.64 4.49 3.95
C GLY A 12 -3.17 4.14 5.36
N SER A 13 -4.02 3.46 6.11
CA SER A 13 -3.72 2.98 7.46
C SER A 13 -3.44 1.48 7.45
N VAL A 14 -2.43 1.04 8.21
CA VAL A 14 -2.14 -0.40 8.37
C VAL A 14 -3.26 -1.03 9.20
N ALA A 15 -4.03 -1.92 8.59
CA ALA A 15 -5.12 -2.63 9.25
C ALA A 15 -4.62 -3.88 9.97
N GLU A 16 -3.75 -4.67 9.31
CA GLU A 16 -3.22 -5.93 9.86
C GLU A 16 -1.78 -6.18 9.38
N ALA A 17 -0.92 -6.67 10.28
CA ALA A 17 0.42 -7.14 9.93
C ALA A 17 0.38 -8.65 9.68
N LEU A 18 0.85 -9.10 8.53
CA LEU A 18 0.86 -10.51 8.13
C LEU A 18 2.28 -11.11 8.24
N PRO A 19 2.36 -12.45 8.36
CA PRO A 19 3.64 -13.16 8.20
C PRO A 19 4.28 -12.84 6.85
N ASN A 20 5.62 -12.88 6.78
CA ASN A 20 6.43 -12.51 5.59
C ASN A 20 6.53 -11.00 5.31
N ALA A 21 6.40 -10.16 6.34
CA ALA A 21 6.53 -8.69 6.21
C ALA A 21 5.54 -8.06 5.21
N MET A 22 4.38 -8.70 5.01
CA MET A 22 3.29 -8.11 4.25
C MET A 22 2.34 -7.38 5.20
N PHE A 23 1.82 -6.25 4.74
CA PHE A 23 0.89 -5.42 5.51
C PHE A 23 -0.41 -5.31 4.74
N ARG A 24 -1.52 -5.62 5.41
CA ARG A 24 -2.83 -5.26 4.88
C ARG A 24 -3.05 -3.78 5.19
N VAL A 25 -3.05 -2.96 4.15
CA VAL A 25 -3.27 -1.52 4.26
C VAL A 25 -4.67 -1.21 3.77
N GLU A 26 -5.42 -0.47 4.57
CA GLU A 26 -6.72 0.06 4.20
C GLU A 26 -6.54 1.49 3.73
N LEU A 27 -6.85 1.72 2.46
CA LEU A 27 -6.79 3.03 1.83
C LEU A 27 -8.01 3.86 2.26
N THR A 28 -7.87 5.18 2.25
CA THR A 28 -8.95 6.13 2.57
C THR A 28 -10.16 6.04 1.62
N ASN A 29 -9.99 5.43 0.45
CA ASN A 29 -11.07 5.15 -0.50
C ASN A 29 -11.89 3.87 -0.14
N GLY A 30 -11.58 3.20 0.97
CA GLY A 30 -12.28 1.99 1.43
C GLY A 30 -11.77 0.68 0.82
N HIS A 31 -10.72 0.72 0.00
CA HIS A 31 -10.11 -0.48 -0.56
C HIS A 31 -8.99 -1.01 0.34
N LYS A 32 -8.97 -2.33 0.52
CA LYS A 32 -7.90 -3.04 1.25
C LYS A 32 -6.90 -3.62 0.27
N ILE A 33 -5.64 -3.22 0.41
CA ILE A 33 -4.53 -3.69 -0.42
C ILE A 33 -3.51 -4.44 0.43
N LEU A 34 -2.67 -5.24 -0.22
CA LEU A 34 -1.50 -5.87 0.38
C LEU A 34 -0.27 -5.08 -0.05
N ALA A 35 0.46 -4.54 0.92
CA ALA A 35 1.73 -3.84 0.74
C ALA A 35 2.89 -4.75 1.19
N HIS A 36 4.02 -4.67 0.47
CA HIS A 36 5.30 -5.27 0.83
C HIS A 36 6.38 -4.19 0.80
#